data_AF-A0AAN8PFJ7-F1
#
_entry.id   AF-A0AAN8PFJ7-F1
#
_cell.length_a   1.000
_cell.length_b   1.000
_cell.length_c   1.000
_cell.angle_alpha   90.00
_cell.angle_beta   90.00
_cell.angle_gamma   90.00
#
_symmetry.space_group_name_H-M   'P 1'
#
loop_
_entity.id
_entity.type
_entity.pdbx_description
1 polymer ?
#
loop_
_entity_poly.entity_id
_entity_poly.type
_entity_poly.pdbx_seq_one_letter_code
_entity_poly.pdbx_strand_id
1 'polypeptide(L)'
;MVAEVETDQFYNFFLPELKRDGYDGIFSPKSRAKTMSENDRKFVDGCAIFYRTAKFSLIKNHLVEFNQLAMANSEGSDHMLNRVMPKDNIGLAALLKTKEAAWDNALWISLVDTIRNFLLLNNASRQGPNC
;
A
#
# COMPACT_ATOMS: atom_id res chain seq x y z
N MET A 1 1.23 -7.52 4.27
CA MET A 1 0.94 -6.10 4.08
C MET A 1 0.86 -5.46 5.45
N VAL A 2 1.44 -4.28 5.63
CA VAL A 2 1.46 -3.58 6.92
C VAL A 2 0.75 -2.24 6.72
N ALA A 3 -0.27 -1.98 7.55
CA ALA A 3 -0.94 -0.69 7.63
C ALA A 3 -0.30 0.14 8.76
N GLU A 4 -0.46 1.46 8.70
CA GLU A 4 -0.04 2.40 9.75
C GLU A 4 1.48 2.44 10.00
N VAL A 5 2.28 2.28 8.94
CA VAL A 5 3.74 2.38 9.04
C VAL A 5 4.16 3.84 8.91
N GLU A 6 4.84 4.39 9.91
CA GLU A 6 5.48 5.70 9.81
C GLU A 6 6.55 5.71 8.73
N THR A 7 6.67 6.84 8.02
CA THR A 7 7.63 6.99 6.92
C THR A 7 9.06 6.68 7.36
N ASP A 8 9.50 7.22 8.51
CA ASP A 8 10.84 6.99 9.04
C ASP A 8 11.07 5.51 9.38
N GLN A 9 10.10 4.89 10.05
CA GLN A 9 10.15 3.47 10.42
C GLN A 9 10.21 2.55 9.19
N PHE A 10 9.48 2.87 8.12
CA PHE A 10 9.56 2.11 6.87
C PHE A 10 10.99 2.09 6.32
N TYR A 11 11.61 3.26 6.15
CA TYR A 11 12.92 3.37 5.50
C TYR A 11 14.09 2.97 6.38
N ASN A 12 14.03 3.26 7.69
CA ASN A 12 15.17 3.07 8.59
C ASN A 12 15.13 1.76 9.38
N PHE A 13 13.97 1.09 9.47
CA PHE A 13 13.82 -0.15 10.24
C PHE A 13 13.24 -1.30 9.40
N PHE A 14 12.01 -1.18 8.92
CA PHE A 14 11.33 -2.30 8.27
C PHE A 14 11.99 -2.73 6.95
N LEU A 15 12.26 -1.77 6.06
CA LEU A 15 12.82 -2.09 4.75
C LEU A 15 14.24 -2.69 4.84
N PRO A 16 15.19 -2.15 5.63
CA PRO A 16 16.50 -2.76 5.80
C PRO A 16 16.45 -4.17 6.39
N GLU A 17 15.69 -4.38 7.47
CA GLU A 17 15.60 -5.68 8.14
C GLU A 17 14.94 -6.73 7.22
N LEU A 18 13.83 -6.39 6.58
CA LEU A 18 13.15 -7.32 5.67
C LEU A 18 13.96 -7.59 4.39
N LYS A 19 14.79 -6.63 3.94
CA LYS A 19 15.73 -6.87 2.83
C LYS A 19 16.76 -7.94 3.16
N ARG A 20 17.24 -8.00 4.41
CA ARG A 20 18.15 -9.06 4.86
C ARG A 20 17.49 -10.44 4.79
N ASP A 21 16.19 -10.51 5.01
CA ASP A 21 15.38 -11.73 4.91
C ASP A 21 14.88 -12.04 3.48
N GLY A 22 15.36 -11.31 2.47
CA GLY A 22 15.03 -11.56 1.06
C GLY A 22 13.67 -11.00 0.63
N TYR A 23 13.14 -10.02 1.35
CA TYR A 23 11.97 -9.25 0.93
C TYR A 23 12.37 -7.93 0.30
N ASP A 24 11.47 -7.37 -0.48
CA ASP A 24 11.51 -5.97 -0.88
C ASP A 24 10.18 -5.31 -0.55
N GLY A 25 10.12 -3.98 -0.54
CA GLY A 25 8.98 -3.23 -0.05
C GLY A 25 8.65 -2.00 -0.87
N ILE A 26 7.36 -1.72 -0.99
CA ILE A 26 6.84 -0.42 -1.45
C ILE A 26 6.08 0.26 -0.32
N PHE A 27 6.11 1.59 -0.31
CA PHE A 27 5.46 2.42 0.69
C PHE A 27 4.82 3.64 0.05
N SER A 28 3.71 4.09 0.64
CA SER A 28 3.13 5.39 0.33
C SER A 28 2.60 6.00 1.62
N PRO A 29 3.03 7.23 1.99
CA PRO A 29 2.49 7.95 3.14
C PRO A 29 1.10 8.50 2.81
N LYS A 30 0.28 8.75 3.84
CA LYS A 30 -1.00 9.44 3.66
C LYS A 30 -0.83 10.82 3.03
N SER A 31 -1.87 11.29 2.33
CA SER A 31 -1.81 12.50 1.48
C SER A 31 -1.40 13.77 2.22
N ARG A 32 -1.66 13.89 3.54
CA ARG A 32 -1.24 15.05 4.33
C ARG A 32 0.28 15.28 4.34
N ALA A 33 1.08 14.24 4.10
CA ALA A 33 2.54 14.36 3.96
C ALA A 33 2.95 15.44 2.94
N LYS A 34 2.13 15.67 1.90
CA LYS A 34 2.40 16.63 0.82
C LYS A 34 2.43 18.09 1.31
N THR A 35 1.67 18.42 2.36
CA THR A 35 1.54 19.80 2.87
C THR A 35 2.35 20.05 4.13
N MET A 36 3.05 19.03 4.65
CA MET A 36 3.85 19.13 5.87
C MET A 36 5.31 19.43 5.57
N SER A 37 6.00 20.01 6.56
CA SER A 37 7.45 20.20 6.55
C SER A 37 8.18 18.85 6.45
N GLU A 38 9.43 18.85 5.99
CA GLU A 38 10.23 17.62 5.90
C GLU A 38 10.42 16.94 7.26
N ASN A 39 10.60 17.74 8.32
CA ASN A 39 10.76 17.25 9.68
C ASN A 39 9.51 16.54 10.20
N ASP A 40 8.31 16.99 9.82
CA ASP A 40 7.07 16.38 10.29
C ASP A 40 6.63 15.23 9.37
N ARG A 41 6.98 15.30 8.09
CA ARG A 41 6.63 14.29 7.07
C ARG A 41 7.12 12.89 7.45
N LYS A 42 8.28 12.78 8.10
CA LYS A 42 8.86 11.50 8.51
C LYS A 42 8.00 10.73 9.51
N PHE A 43 7.13 11.42 10.25
CA PHE A 43 6.19 10.82 11.22
C PHE A 43 4.80 10.56 10.62
N VAL A 44 4.59 10.86 9.33
CA VAL A 44 3.33 10.55 8.67
C VAL A 44 3.29 9.05 8.38
N ASP A 45 2.23 8.41 8.88
CA ASP A 45 1.93 7.01 8.62
C ASP A 45 1.33 6.78 7.23
N GLY A 46 1.48 5.56 6.74
CA GLY A 46 1.06 5.14 5.41
C GLY A 46 0.85 3.63 5.29
N CYS A 47 0.77 3.17 4.04
CA CYS A 47 0.63 1.76 3.70
C CYS A 47 1.94 1.21 3.14
N ALA A 48 2.34 0.01 3.60
CA ALA A 48 3.49 -0.71 3.08
C ALA A 48 3.13 -2.11 2.59
N ILE A 49 3.66 -2.51 1.43
CA ILE A 49 3.57 -3.87 0.90
C ILE A 49 4.98 -4.44 0.79
N PHE A 50 5.22 -5.55 1.51
CA PHE A 50 6.45 -6.32 1.40
C PHE A 50 6.20 -7.63 0.65
N TYR A 51 7.14 -8.03 -0.21
CA TYR A 51 7.04 -9.22 -1.05
C TYR A 51 8.39 -9.94 -1.14
N ARG A 52 8.39 -11.28 -1.15
CA ARG A 52 9.62 -12.07 -1.26
C ARG A 52 10.18 -11.96 -2.67
N THR A 53 11.41 -11.44 -2.81
CA THR A 53 12.03 -11.22 -4.12
C THR A 53 12.37 -12.53 -4.82
N ALA A 54 12.59 -13.62 -4.08
CA ALA A 54 12.78 -14.95 -4.66
C ALA A 54 11.53 -15.47 -5.41
N LYS A 55 10.32 -15.07 -5.00
CA LYS A 55 9.05 -15.58 -5.54
C LYS A 55 8.32 -14.59 -6.42
N PHE A 56 8.55 -13.29 -6.22
CA PHE A 56 7.80 -12.24 -6.89
C PHE A 56 8.72 -11.15 -7.43
N SER A 57 8.32 -10.58 -8.57
CA SER A 57 8.84 -9.30 -9.07
C SER A 57 7.71 -8.28 -9.07
N LEU A 58 7.96 -7.08 -8.54
CA LEU A 58 7.03 -5.97 -8.70
C LEU A 58 7.01 -5.50 -10.15
N ILE A 59 5.82 -5.46 -10.75
CA ILE A 59 5.60 -4.94 -12.10
C ILE A 59 5.13 -3.49 -12.03
N LYS A 60 4.16 -3.22 -11.17
CA LYS A 60 3.56 -1.89 -11.00
C LYS A 60 2.99 -1.75 -9.61
N ASN A 61 2.95 -0.53 -9.10
CA ASN A 61 2.15 -0.18 -7.93
C ASN A 61 1.17 0.93 -8.28
N HIS A 62 0.10 1.04 -7.50
CA HIS A 62 -0.92 2.06 -7.68
C HIS A 62 -1.36 2.60 -6.32
N LEU A 63 -1.30 3.92 -6.17
CA LEU A 63 -1.79 4.64 -5.01
C LEU A 63 -3.19 5.18 -5.32
N VAL A 64 -4.13 4.88 -4.43
CA VAL A 64 -5.49 5.41 -4.46
C VAL A 64 -5.64 6.40 -3.31
N GLU A 65 -5.91 7.66 -3.64
CA GLU A 65 -6.23 8.70 -2.66
C GLU A 65 -7.76 8.87 -2.62
N PHE A 66 -8.39 8.38 -1.55
CA PHE A 66 -9.85 8.31 -1.49
C PHE A 66 -10.53 9.69 -1.51
N ASN A 67 -9.86 10.71 -0.98
CA ASN A 67 -10.33 12.09 -1.04
C ASN A 67 -10.39 12.61 -2.48
N GLN A 68 -9.36 12.37 -3.30
CA GLN A 68 -9.32 12.77 -4.70
C GLN A 68 -10.38 12.02 -5.51
N LEU A 69 -10.55 10.72 -5.26
CA LEU A 69 -11.59 9.92 -5.90
C LEU A 69 -12.98 10.46 -5.57
N ALA A 70 -13.22 10.84 -4.31
CA ALA A 70 -14.50 11.43 -3.91
C ALA A 70 -14.74 12.79 -4.57
N MET A 71 -13.72 13.66 -4.64
CA MET A 71 -13.81 14.95 -5.34
C MET A 71 -14.21 14.78 -6.80
N ALA A 72 -13.56 13.86 -7.52
CA ALA A 72 -13.85 13.60 -8.93
C ALA A 72 -15.27 13.05 -9.19
N ASN A 73 -15.93 12.47 -8.18
CA ASN A 73 -17.26 11.84 -8.30
C ASN A 73 -18.36 12.59 -7.50
N SER A 74 -18.11 13.82 -7.05
CA SER A 74 -18.96 14.53 -6.09
C SER A 74 -19.96 15.52 -6.68
N GLU A 75 -20.21 15.50 -8.00
CA GLU A 75 -21.07 16.48 -8.68
C GLU A 75 -22.37 16.76 -7.90
N GLY A 76 -22.47 17.98 -7.36
CA GLY A 76 -23.68 18.48 -6.70
C GLY A 76 -23.92 18.07 -5.24
N SER A 77 -22.98 17.43 -4.54
CA SER A 77 -23.19 17.00 -3.13
C SER A 77 -22.18 17.59 -2.15
N ASP A 78 -22.44 18.83 -1.70
CA ASP A 78 -21.66 19.52 -0.68
C ASP A 78 -21.59 18.75 0.65
N HIS A 79 -22.65 18.01 0.99
CA HIS A 79 -22.70 17.16 2.19
C HIS A 79 -21.72 15.99 2.13
N MET A 80 -21.48 15.41 0.96
CA MET A 80 -20.49 14.35 0.76
C MET A 80 -19.07 14.91 0.85
N LEU A 81 -18.80 16.05 0.21
CA LEU A 81 -17.50 16.71 0.22
C LEU A 81 -17.04 17.07 1.64
N ASN A 82 -17.94 17.65 2.45
CA ASN A 82 -17.65 18.05 3.82
C ASN A 82 -17.33 16.86 4.75
N ARG A 83 -17.74 15.63 4.41
CA ARG A 83 -17.46 14.40 5.19
C ARG A 83 -16.21 13.65 4.73
N VAL A 84 -15.85 13.76 3.46
CA VAL A 84 -14.77 12.96 2.84
C VAL A 84 -13.49 13.75 2.64
N MET A 85 -13.57 15.04 2.29
CA MET A 85 -12.37 15.89 2.14
C MET A 85 -11.44 15.91 3.36
N PRO A 86 -11.93 15.92 4.62
CA PRO A 86 -11.05 15.93 5.79
C PRO A 86 -10.27 14.62 6.00
N LYS A 87 -10.67 13.53 5.33
CA LYS A 87 -10.05 12.21 5.52
C LYS A 87 -8.97 11.99 4.46
N ASP A 88 -7.72 11.88 4.88
CA ASP A 88 -6.55 11.65 4.04
C ASP A 88 -6.20 10.15 3.86
N ASN A 89 -7.23 9.29 3.92
CA ASN A 89 -7.05 7.84 3.80
C ASN A 89 -6.51 7.50 2.41
N ILE A 90 -5.64 6.50 2.37
CA ILE A 90 -5.03 6.00 1.12
C ILE A 90 -5.16 4.48 1.03
N GLY A 91 -5.17 3.97 -0.20
CA GLY A 91 -4.98 2.56 -0.52
C GLY A 91 -3.74 2.36 -1.37
N LEU A 92 -2.92 1.37 -1.04
CA LEU A 92 -1.76 0.99 -1.86
C LEU A 92 -2.00 -0.38 -2.48
N ALA A 93 -1.79 -0.47 -3.78
CA ALA A 93 -1.92 -1.71 -4.56
C ALA A 93 -0.61 -2.08 -5.24
N ALA A 94 -0.31 -3.38 -5.32
CA ALA A 94 0.83 -3.91 -6.04
C ALA A 94 0.40 -4.97 -7.05
N LEU A 95 0.91 -4.86 -8.28
CA LEU A 95 0.89 -5.89 -9.30
C LEU A 95 2.21 -6.65 -9.25
N LEU A 96 2.15 -7.90 -8.82
CA LEU A 96 3.31 -8.78 -8.68
C LEU A 96 3.28 -9.89 -9.73
N LYS A 97 4.40 -10.09 -10.42
CA LYS A 97 4.63 -11.26 -11.29
C LYS A 97 5.27 -12.37 -10.48
N THR A 98 4.72 -13.58 -10.57
CA THR A 98 5.31 -14.79 -9.99
C THR A 98 6.56 -15.21 -10.76
N LYS A 99 7.59 -15.62 -10.03
CA LYS A 99 8.79 -16.29 -10.57
C LYS A 99 8.59 -17.80 -10.54
N GLU A 100 9.40 -18.53 -11.30
CA GLU A 100 9.38 -20.01 -11.31
C GLU A 100 9.54 -20.58 -9.89
N ALA A 101 10.45 -20.00 -9.10
CA ALA A 101 10.67 -20.37 -7.70
C ALA A 101 9.49 -20.12 -6.73
N ALA A 102 8.40 -19.48 -7.19
CA ALA A 102 7.17 -19.44 -6.43
C ALA A 102 6.54 -20.84 -6.28
N TRP A 103 6.86 -21.76 -7.19
CA TRP A 103 6.26 -23.07 -7.34
C TRP A 103 7.15 -24.24 -6.89
N ASP A 104 8.41 -23.98 -6.46
CA ASP A 104 9.36 -25.03 -6.06
C ASP A 104 8.91 -25.87 -4.85
N ASN A 105 7.89 -25.43 -4.10
CA ASN A 105 7.26 -26.19 -3.01
C ASN A 105 5.95 -26.90 -3.43
N ALA A 106 5.57 -26.88 -4.70
CA ALA A 106 4.30 -27.41 -5.19
C ALA A 106 4.54 -28.53 -6.22
N LEU A 107 4.99 -29.68 -5.73
CA LEU A 107 5.18 -30.90 -6.54
C LEU A 107 3.90 -31.45 -7.20
N TRP A 108 2.72 -30.82 -7.06
CA TRP A 108 1.43 -31.41 -7.49
C TRP A 108 0.51 -30.50 -8.32
N ILE A 109 0.99 -29.51 -9.06
CA ILE A 109 0.08 -28.74 -9.92
C ILE A 109 0.62 -28.58 -11.35
N SER A 110 0.79 -29.72 -12.00
CA SER A 110 0.63 -29.84 -13.45
C SER A 110 -0.87 -29.96 -13.77
N LEU A 111 -1.67 -28.87 -13.76
CA LEU A 111 -2.95 -28.82 -14.50
C LEU A 111 -3.75 -27.49 -14.51
N VAL A 112 -3.36 -26.41 -13.81
CA VAL A 112 -4.19 -25.16 -13.73
C VAL A 112 -3.48 -23.86 -14.12
N ASP A 113 -2.53 -23.93 -15.06
CA ASP A 113 -1.77 -22.77 -15.58
C ASP A 113 -2.59 -21.88 -16.53
N THR A 114 -3.66 -21.26 -16.05
CA THR A 114 -4.31 -20.19 -16.82
C THR A 114 -4.70 -19.04 -15.90
N ILE A 115 -3.84 -18.02 -15.92
CA ILE A 115 -4.04 -16.63 -15.46
C ILE A 115 -4.06 -16.43 -13.94
N ARG A 116 -2.95 -15.97 -13.33
CA ARG A 116 -2.98 -15.38 -11.98
C ARG A 116 -2.03 -14.19 -11.82
N ASN A 117 -2.54 -12.99 -12.11
CA ASN A 117 -2.02 -11.74 -11.55
C ASN A 117 -2.71 -11.51 -10.20
N PHE A 118 -1.95 -11.46 -9.10
CA PHE A 118 -2.52 -11.15 -7.79
C PHE A 118 -2.45 -9.64 -7.54
N LEU A 119 -3.61 -9.04 -7.23
CA LEU A 119 -3.71 -7.66 -6.76
C LEU A 119 -3.84 -7.70 -5.24
N LEU A 120 -2.86 -7.15 -4.52
CA LEU A 120 -2.97 -6.94 -3.07
C LEU A 120 -3.44 -5.51 -2.83
N LEU A 121 -4.56 -5.34 -2.13
CA LEU A 121 -5.13 -4.05 -1.72
C LEU A 121 -5.14 -3.99 -0.18
N ASN A 122 -4.64 -2.91 0.42
CA ASN A 122 -5.14 -2.51 1.74
C ASN A 122 -5.26 -1.00 1.92
N ASN A 123 -6.12 -0.68 2.88
CA ASN A 123 -6.65 0.63 3.18
C ASN A 123 -6.19 1.00 4.60
N ALA A 124 -5.46 2.11 4.72
CA ALA A 124 -5.17 2.71 6.02
C ALA A 124 -6.23 3.77 6.32
N SER A 125 -7.21 3.40 7.14
CA SER A 125 -8.24 4.31 7.64
C SER A 125 -8.13 4.48 9.15
N ARG A 126 -7.90 5.72 9.62
CA ARG A 126 -8.03 6.05 11.05
C ARG A 126 -9.51 5.88 11.46
N GLN A 127 -9.80 4.93 12.36
CA GLN A 127 -10.94 5.10 13.27
C GLN A 127 -10.42 5.92 14.45
N GLY A 128 -10.63 7.24 14.41
CA GLY A 128 -10.47 8.05 15.62
C GLY A 128 -11.51 7.64 16.66
N PRO A 129 -11.20 7.71 17.97
CA PRO A 129 -12.19 7.45 19.00
C PRO A 129 -13.29 8.50 18.88
N ASN A 130 -14.55 8.04 18.89
CA ASN A 130 -15.71 8.91 19.07
C ASN A 130 -15.56 9.66 20.40
N CYS A 131 -15.38 10.98 20.36
CA CYS A 131 -15.75 11.97 21.38
C CYS A 131 -15.77 13.36 20.72
#